data_AF-A0A376KXD3-F1
#
_entry.id   AF-A0A376KXD3-F1
#
_cell.length_a   1.000
_cell.length_b   1.000
_cell.length_c   1.000
_cell.angle_alpha   90.00
_cell.angle_beta   90.00
_cell.angle_gamma   90.00
#
_symmetry.space_group_name_H-M   'P 1'
#
loop_
_entity.id
_entity.type
_entity.pdbx_description
1 polymer ?
#
loop_
_entity_poly.entity_id
_entity_poly.type
_entity_poly.pdbx_seq_one_letter_code
_entity_poly.pdbx_strand_id
1 'polypeptide(L)'
;MLVWLVRGYITLFTGTPLLVQIFLIYYGPGQFPTLQEYPALWHLLSEPWLCALIALSLNSAAYTTQLFYGAIRAIPEGQWQSCSALGMSKKDTLAILLPYAFKRSLSSYSNEVVLVFKSTSLAYTITLMEVMGYSQLLYGRTYDVMVFGAAGIIYLVVNGLLTLMMRLIERKALAFERRN
;
A
#
# COMPACT_ATOMS: atom_id res chain seq x y z
N MET A 1 16.43 -18.48 -7.98
CA MET A 1 16.41 -18.12 -6.54
C MET A 1 15.62 -16.85 -6.27
N LEU A 2 15.97 -15.70 -6.85
CA LEU A 2 15.29 -14.41 -6.60
C LEU A 2 13.76 -14.42 -6.85
N VAL A 3 13.30 -15.05 -7.93
CA VAL A 3 11.87 -15.14 -8.26
C VAL A 3 11.08 -15.84 -7.15
N TRP A 4 11.66 -16.86 -6.50
CA TRP A 4 11.02 -17.57 -5.40
C TRP A 4 10.94 -16.71 -4.14
N LEU A 5 11.98 -15.91 -3.86
CA LEU A 5 11.96 -14.95 -2.74
C LEU A 5 10.88 -13.89 -2.93
N VAL A 6 10.79 -13.30 -4.13
CA VAL A 6 9.77 -12.29 -4.45
C VAL A 6 8.37 -12.88 -4.38
N ARG A 7 8.16 -14.09 -4.92
CA ARG A 7 6.87 -14.79 -4.81
C ARG A 7 6.52 -15.10 -3.36
N GLY A 8 7.48 -15.56 -2.56
CA GLY A 8 7.28 -15.84 -1.14
C GLY A 8 6.88 -14.58 -0.37
N TYR A 9 7.58 -13.47 -0.57
CA TYR A 9 7.23 -12.16 -0.02
C TYR A 9 5.81 -11.73 -0.41
N ILE A 10 5.49 -11.77 -1.71
CA ILE A 10 4.17 -11.40 -2.19
C ILE A 10 3.08 -12.27 -1.53
N THR A 11 3.23 -13.60 -1.59
CA THR A 11 2.26 -14.54 -1.01
C THR A 11 2.09 -14.33 0.50
N LEU A 12 3.17 -14.05 1.23
CA LEU A 12 3.12 -13.79 2.67
C LEU A 12 2.30 -12.54 2.97
N PHE A 13 2.62 -11.41 2.32
CA PHE A 13 2.03 -10.12 2.66
C PHE A 13 0.63 -9.91 2.08
N THR A 14 0.31 -10.51 0.92
CA THR A 14 -1.07 -10.47 0.38
C THR A 14 -1.96 -11.59 0.90
N GLY A 15 -1.36 -12.68 1.41
CA GLY A 15 -2.08 -13.86 1.91
C GLY A 15 -2.40 -13.83 3.40
N THR A 16 -1.80 -12.89 4.17
CA THR A 16 -2.04 -12.75 5.60
C THR A 16 -2.76 -11.43 5.92
N PRO A 17 -3.61 -11.37 6.96
CA PRO A 17 -4.26 -10.13 7.37
C PRO A 17 -3.24 -9.08 7.82
N LEU A 18 -3.41 -7.83 7.37
CA LEU A 18 -2.54 -6.73 7.77
C LEU A 18 -2.48 -6.53 9.29
N LEU A 19 -3.58 -6.74 10.01
CA LEU A 19 -3.60 -6.65 11.48
C LEU A 19 -2.64 -7.67 12.12
N VAL A 20 -2.57 -8.89 11.59
CA VAL A 20 -1.62 -9.91 12.05
C VAL A 20 -0.19 -9.46 11.78
N GLN A 21 0.08 -8.85 10.63
CA GLN A 21 1.40 -8.30 10.30
C GLN A 21 1.81 -7.19 11.27
N ILE A 22 0.90 -6.26 11.60
CA ILE A 22 1.12 -5.21 12.60
C ILE A 22 1.48 -5.82 13.96
N PHE A 23 0.73 -6.82 14.42
CA PHE A 23 0.99 -7.48 15.69
C PHE A 23 2.31 -8.24 15.72
N LEU A 24 2.64 -8.98 14.66
CA LEU A 24 3.91 -9.71 14.59
C LEU A 24 5.11 -8.75 14.55
N ILE A 25 4.99 -7.62 13.86
CA ILE A 25 6.07 -6.63 13.78
C ILE A 25 6.23 -5.88 15.10
N TYR A 26 5.14 -5.55 15.79
CA TYR A 26 5.20 -4.80 17.06
C TYR A 26 5.51 -5.68 18.28
N TYR A 27 4.80 -6.80 18.46
CA TYR A 27 4.95 -7.66 19.63
C TYR A 27 6.00 -8.77 19.45
N GLY A 28 6.28 -9.18 18.22
CA GLY A 28 7.22 -10.27 17.92
C GLY A 28 8.64 -10.01 18.41
N PRO A 29 9.25 -8.84 18.13
CA PRO A 29 10.63 -8.54 18.57
C PRO A 29 10.83 -8.63 20.08
N GLY A 30 9.81 -8.29 20.88
CA GLY A 30 9.85 -8.40 22.34
C GLY A 30 10.03 -9.83 22.87
N GLN A 31 9.78 -10.85 22.05
CA GLN A 31 9.97 -12.26 22.41
C GLN A 31 11.44 -12.72 22.33
N PHE A 32 12.33 -11.91 21.73
CA PHE A 32 13.73 -12.25 21.54
C PHE A 32 14.63 -11.24 22.29
N PRO A 33 15.06 -11.55 23.53
CA PRO A 33 15.89 -10.65 24.31
C PRO A 33 17.17 -10.21 23.59
N THR A 34 17.75 -11.08 22.75
CA THR A 34 18.94 -10.79 21.93
C THR A 34 18.74 -9.62 20.96
N LEU A 35 17.50 -9.32 20.53
CA LEU A 35 17.24 -8.16 19.67
C LEU A 35 17.38 -6.83 20.43
N GLN A 36 17.22 -6.84 21.75
CA GLN A 36 17.38 -5.65 22.61
C GLN A 36 18.85 -5.23 22.73
N GLU A 37 19.78 -6.16 22.48
CA GLU A 37 21.23 -5.90 22.49
C GLU A 37 21.68 -5.05 21.28
N TYR A 38 20.83 -4.89 20.25
CA TYR A 38 21.10 -4.08 19.07
C TYR A 38 20.29 -2.78 19.13
N PRO A 39 20.86 -1.65 19.62
CA PRO A 39 20.09 -0.44 19.93
C PRO A 39 19.35 0.15 18.73
N ALA A 40 19.98 0.13 17.55
CA ALA A 40 19.37 0.65 16.33
C ALA A 40 18.16 -0.16 15.87
N LEU A 41 18.25 -1.49 15.95
CA LEU A 41 17.17 -2.39 15.57
C LEU A 41 16.05 -2.35 16.61
N TRP A 42 16.41 -2.29 17.89
CA TRP A 42 15.45 -2.15 18.98
C TRP A 42 14.68 -0.84 18.90
N HIS A 43 15.33 0.29 18.61
CA HIS A 43 14.64 1.56 18.39
C HIS A 43 13.60 1.44 17.27
N LEU A 44 13.97 0.83 16.14
CA LEU A 44 13.08 0.64 15.00
C LEU A 44 11.86 -0.24 15.33
N LEU A 45 12.05 -1.25 16.18
CA LEU A 45 11.05 -2.28 16.49
C LEU A 45 10.28 -2.05 17.79
N SER A 46 10.68 -1.08 18.61
CA SER A 46 10.00 -0.73 19.87
C SER A 46 9.03 0.44 19.71
N GLU A 47 9.22 1.28 18.69
CA GLU A 47 8.40 2.47 18.48
C GLU A 47 7.12 2.13 17.70
N PRO A 48 5.91 2.31 18.28
CA PRO A 48 4.66 1.86 17.66
C PRO A 48 4.41 2.40 16.26
N TRP A 49 4.76 3.67 16.00
CA TRP A 49 4.53 4.27 14.69
C TRP A 49 5.48 3.73 13.62
N LEU A 50 6.73 3.40 13.97
CA LEU A 50 7.66 2.74 13.07
C LEU A 50 7.18 1.34 12.73
N CYS A 51 6.71 0.58 13.72
CA CYS A 51 6.13 -0.75 13.49
C CYS A 51 4.91 -0.70 12.56
N ALA A 52 3.98 0.24 12.79
CA ALA A 52 2.84 0.47 11.91
C ALA A 52 3.30 0.83 10.49
N LEU A 53 4.25 1.77 10.36
CA LEU A 53 4.79 2.20 9.07
C LEU A 53 5.42 1.03 8.30
N ILE A 54 6.23 0.21 8.96
CA ILE A 54 6.88 -0.97 8.36
C ILE A 54 5.83 -1.98 7.90
N ALA A 55 4.86 -2.31 8.76
CA ALA A 55 3.81 -3.25 8.42
C ALA A 55 2.98 -2.78 7.20
N LEU A 56 2.53 -1.53 7.21
CA LEU A 56 1.79 -0.92 6.12
C LEU A 56 2.61 -0.84 4.83
N SER A 57 3.89 -0.47 4.92
CA SER A 57 4.77 -0.33 3.76
C SER A 57 5.07 -1.69 3.13
N LEU A 58 5.37 -2.72 3.93
CA LEU A 58 5.60 -4.07 3.43
C LEU A 58 4.33 -4.68 2.84
N ASN A 59 3.17 -4.42 3.42
CA ASN A 59 1.90 -4.87 2.87
C ASN A 59 1.61 -4.19 1.53
N SER A 60 1.67 -2.86 1.50
CA SER A 60 1.36 -2.09 0.30
C SER A 60 2.36 -2.33 -0.83
N ALA A 61 3.65 -2.53 -0.52
CA ALA A 61 4.65 -2.87 -1.52
C ALA A 61 4.36 -4.23 -2.19
N ALA A 62 3.81 -5.20 -1.47
CA ALA A 62 3.41 -6.48 -2.04
C ALA A 62 2.22 -6.34 -3.00
N TYR A 63 1.16 -5.63 -2.60
CA TYR A 63 0.00 -5.35 -3.45
C TYR A 63 0.38 -4.49 -4.67
N THR A 64 1.19 -3.45 -4.47
CA THR A 64 1.69 -2.57 -5.54
C THR A 64 2.56 -3.34 -6.53
N THR A 65 3.37 -4.30 -6.07
CA THR A 65 4.16 -5.18 -6.96
C THR A 65 3.25 -6.03 -7.84
N GLN A 66 2.22 -6.66 -7.27
CA GLN A 66 1.25 -7.43 -8.07
C GLN A 66 0.51 -6.55 -9.07
N LEU A 67 0.13 -5.35 -8.66
CA LEU A 67 -0.56 -4.37 -9.49
C LEU A 67 0.27 -3.97 -10.71
N PHE A 68 1.52 -3.55 -10.51
CA PHE A 68 2.38 -3.16 -11.63
C PHE A 68 2.77 -4.36 -12.50
N TYR A 69 2.98 -5.54 -11.90
CA TYR A 69 3.20 -6.76 -12.65
C TYR A 69 2.00 -7.12 -13.55
N GLY A 70 0.78 -7.01 -13.01
CA GLY A 70 -0.45 -7.21 -13.76
C GLY A 70 -0.60 -6.19 -14.89
N ALA A 71 -0.25 -4.92 -14.64
CA ALA A 71 -0.31 -3.87 -15.65
C ALA A 71 0.64 -4.12 -16.84
N ILE A 72 1.86 -4.57 -16.58
CA ILE A 72 2.82 -4.92 -17.63
C ILE A 72 2.33 -6.14 -18.44
N ARG A 73 1.75 -7.13 -17.76
CA ARG A 73 1.16 -8.31 -18.43
C ARG A 73 -0.09 -8.00 -19.24
N ALA A 74 -0.83 -6.96 -18.88
CA ALA A 74 -2.04 -6.54 -19.59
C ALA A 74 -1.75 -5.78 -20.90
N ILE A 75 -0.49 -5.50 -21.22
CA ILE A 75 -0.11 -4.89 -22.49
C ILE A 75 -0.43 -5.85 -23.63
N PRO A 76 -1.18 -5.43 -24.67
CA PRO A 76 -1.50 -6.27 -25.82
C PRO A 76 -0.26 -6.83 -26.51
N GLU A 77 -0.28 -8.10 -26.90
CA GLU A 77 0.84 -8.76 -27.57
C GLU A 77 1.28 -8.03 -28.85
N GLY A 78 0.34 -7.40 -29.56
CA GLY A 78 0.63 -6.60 -30.76
C GLY A 78 1.60 -5.44 -30.51
N GLN A 79 1.62 -4.83 -29.32
CA GLN A 79 2.59 -3.78 -29.00
C GLN A 79 4.01 -4.35 -28.85
N TRP A 80 4.14 -5.52 -28.21
CA TRP A 80 5.42 -6.23 -28.11
C TRP A 80 5.93 -6.67 -29.49
N GLN A 81 5.05 -7.22 -30.33
CA GLN A 81 5.36 -7.64 -31.70
C GLN A 81 5.76 -6.45 -32.58
N SER A 82 5.10 -5.29 -32.43
CA SER A 82 5.43 -4.06 -33.16
C SER A 82 6.83 -3.56 -32.85
N CYS A 83 7.21 -3.50 -31.56
CA CYS A 83 8.57 -3.13 -31.16
C CYS A 83 9.60 -4.13 -31.73
N SER A 84 9.29 -5.42 -31.72
CA SER A 84 10.17 -6.44 -32.29
C SER A 84 10.32 -6.31 -33.82
N ALA A 85 9.23 -5.99 -34.54
CA ALA A 85 9.24 -5.81 -36.00
C ALA A 85 10.06 -4.57 -36.42
N LEU A 86 10.13 -3.56 -35.57
CA LEU A 86 10.95 -2.37 -35.76
C LEU A 86 12.43 -2.58 -35.37
N GLY A 87 12.83 -3.79 -34.97
CA GLY A 87 14.21 -4.10 -34.57
C GLY A 87 14.65 -3.45 -33.26
N MET A 88 13.71 -3.06 -32.39
CA MET A 88 14.01 -2.38 -31.13
C MET A 88 14.71 -3.32 -30.13
N SER A 89 15.69 -2.80 -29.39
CA SER A 89 16.32 -3.56 -28.32
C SER A 89 15.37 -3.71 -27.12
N LYS A 90 15.63 -4.67 -26.22
CA LYS A 90 14.83 -4.85 -25.00
C LYS A 90 14.74 -3.56 -24.16
N LYS A 91 15.81 -2.76 -24.13
CA LYS A 91 15.83 -1.50 -23.38
C LYS A 91 14.87 -0.48 -24.01
N ASP A 92 14.89 -0.37 -25.33
CA ASP A 92 14.03 0.57 -26.07
C ASP A 92 12.56 0.16 -25.97
N THR A 93 12.27 -1.13 -26.12
CA THR A 93 10.93 -1.69 -25.93
C THR A 93 10.40 -1.39 -24.53
N LEU A 94 11.20 -1.64 -23.47
CA LEU A 94 10.79 -1.34 -22.11
C LEU A 94 10.65 0.16 -21.84
N ALA A 95 11.49 1.00 -22.45
CA ALA A 95 11.41 2.46 -22.32
C ALA A 95 10.10 3.01 -22.90
N ILE A 96 9.52 2.35 -23.91
CA ILE A 96 8.21 2.72 -24.48
C ILE A 96 7.06 2.11 -23.68
N LEU A 97 7.15 0.81 -23.37
CA LEU A 97 6.04 0.06 -22.80
C LEU A 97 5.84 0.27 -21.29
N LEU A 98 6.90 0.50 -20.51
CA LEU A 98 6.79 0.71 -19.06
C LEU A 98 6.01 1.99 -18.70
N PRO A 99 6.32 3.18 -19.27
CA PRO A 99 5.55 4.37 -18.99
C PRO A 99 4.07 4.23 -19.39
N TYR A 100 3.79 3.49 -20.48
CA TYR A 100 2.43 3.18 -20.89
C TYR A 100 1.70 2.33 -19.85
N ALA A 101 2.30 1.22 -19.41
CA ALA A 101 1.72 0.36 -18.37
C ALA A 101 1.50 1.10 -17.04
N PHE A 102 2.46 1.91 -16.60
CA PHE A 102 2.34 2.66 -15.35
C PHE A 102 1.26 3.74 -15.37
N LYS A 103 1.09 4.42 -16.51
CA LYS A 103 -0.02 5.38 -16.68
C LYS A 103 -1.37 4.67 -16.57
N ARG A 104 -1.51 3.51 -17.21
CA ARG A 104 -2.75 2.73 -17.20
C ARG A 104 -3.05 2.10 -15.84
N SER A 105 -2.01 1.73 -15.08
CA SER A 105 -2.16 1.19 -13.73
C SER A 105 -2.47 2.25 -12.68
N LEU A 106 -2.40 3.53 -13.01
CA LEU A 106 -2.63 4.64 -12.08
C LEU A 106 -4.03 4.60 -11.46
N SER A 107 -5.04 4.17 -12.22
CA SER A 107 -6.40 3.98 -11.74
C SER A 107 -6.47 2.92 -10.62
N SER A 108 -5.87 1.76 -10.86
CA SER A 108 -5.75 0.70 -9.85
C SER A 108 -4.92 1.16 -8.66
N TYR A 109 -3.85 1.92 -8.89
CA TYR A 109 -2.96 2.41 -7.83
C TYR A 109 -3.66 3.43 -6.94
N SER A 110 -4.57 4.24 -7.48
CA SER A 110 -5.46 5.10 -6.68
C SER A 110 -6.28 4.33 -5.67
N ASN A 111 -6.79 3.16 -6.03
CA ASN A 111 -7.56 2.32 -5.11
C ASN A 111 -6.67 1.77 -4.00
N GLU A 112 -5.44 1.37 -4.32
CA GLU A 112 -4.46 0.92 -3.34
C GLU A 112 -4.13 2.02 -2.32
N VAL A 113 -3.91 3.26 -2.78
CA VAL A 113 -3.62 4.40 -1.88
C VAL A 113 -4.78 4.66 -0.90
N VAL A 114 -6.03 4.59 -1.37
CA VAL A 114 -7.23 4.70 -0.51
C VAL A 114 -7.32 3.54 0.47
N LEU A 115 -6.96 2.32 0.04
CA LEU A 115 -6.97 1.14 0.90
C LEU A 115 -5.92 1.26 2.01
N VAL A 116 -4.70 1.69 1.68
CA VAL A 116 -3.62 1.93 2.66
C VAL A 116 -4.04 2.99 3.68
N PHE A 117 -4.68 4.07 3.23
CA PHE A 117 -5.16 5.11 4.14
C PHE A 117 -6.24 4.59 5.11
N LYS A 118 -7.17 3.74 4.66
CA LYS A 118 -8.13 3.10 5.58
C LYS A 118 -7.43 2.15 6.55
N SER A 119 -6.45 1.40 6.04
CA SER A 119 -5.67 0.45 6.83
C SER A 119 -4.86 1.08 7.95
N THR A 120 -4.54 2.38 7.89
CA THR A 120 -3.89 3.09 9.01
C THR A 120 -4.76 3.08 10.26
N SER A 121 -6.08 2.94 10.13
CA SER A 121 -6.98 2.85 11.27
C SER A 121 -6.67 1.63 12.16
N LEU A 122 -6.02 0.60 11.63
CA LEU A 122 -5.62 -0.57 12.41
C LEU A 122 -4.47 -0.26 13.37
N ALA A 123 -3.71 0.81 13.15
CA ALA A 123 -2.57 1.18 13.99
C ALA A 123 -2.99 1.49 15.45
N TYR A 124 -4.25 1.88 15.70
CA TYR A 124 -4.72 2.12 17.05
C TYR A 124 -4.58 0.90 17.97
N THR A 125 -4.61 -0.31 17.39
CA THR A 125 -4.51 -1.56 18.13
C THR A 125 -3.14 -1.76 18.80
N ILE A 126 -2.09 -1.06 18.35
CA ILE A 126 -0.76 -1.08 18.94
C ILE A 126 -0.43 0.23 19.66
N THR A 127 -1.40 0.81 20.36
CA THR A 127 -1.25 2.02 21.20
C THR A 127 -1.05 3.34 20.45
N LEU A 128 -1.14 3.33 19.12
CA LEU A 128 -1.01 4.54 18.31
C LEU A 128 -2.29 5.37 18.34
N MET A 129 -2.21 6.61 18.84
CA MET A 129 -3.39 7.47 18.96
C MET A 129 -3.65 8.23 17.65
N GLU A 130 -4.43 7.63 16.75
CA GLU A 130 -4.95 8.27 15.54
C GLU A 130 -6.49 8.40 15.60
N VAL A 131 -7.19 8.68 14.50
CA VAL A 131 -8.63 8.99 14.51
C VAL A 131 -9.44 7.87 15.18
N MET A 132 -9.16 6.61 14.84
CA MET A 132 -9.83 5.47 15.49
C MET A 132 -9.39 5.32 16.95
N GLY A 133 -8.12 5.58 17.27
CA GLY A 133 -7.61 5.57 18.64
C GLY A 133 -8.33 6.56 19.56
N TYR A 134 -8.50 7.81 19.12
CA TYR A 134 -9.22 8.82 19.89
C TYR A 134 -10.70 8.47 20.05
N SER A 135 -11.29 7.86 19.03
CA SER A 135 -12.68 7.40 19.06
C SER A 135 -12.86 6.27 20.08
N GLN A 136 -11.94 5.30 20.09
CA GLN A 136 -11.92 4.21 21.07
C GLN A 136 -11.72 4.73 22.50
N LEU A 137 -10.83 5.71 22.69
CA LEU A 137 -10.58 6.35 23.98
C LEU A 137 -11.85 7.07 24.49
N LEU A 138 -12.53 7.81 23.63
CA LEU A 138 -13.74 8.53 24.00
C LEU A 138 -14.91 7.58 24.27
N TYR A 139 -15.07 6.53 23.46
CA TYR A 139 -16.04 5.47 23.68
C TYR A 139 -15.82 4.80 25.04
N GLY A 140 -14.57 4.46 25.40
CA GLY A 140 -14.25 3.86 26.69
C GLY A 140 -14.58 4.74 27.91
N ARG A 141 -14.75 6.06 27.70
CA ARG A 141 -15.12 7.01 28.77
C ARG A 141 -16.61 7.33 28.81
N THR A 142 -17.25 7.40 27.65
CA THR A 142 -18.62 7.91 27.50
C THR A 142 -19.64 6.82 27.18
N TYR A 143 -19.18 5.66 26.70
CA TYR A 143 -19.98 4.58 26.12
C TYR A 143 -20.90 5.03 24.96
N ASP A 144 -20.61 6.18 24.36
CA ASP A 144 -21.37 6.73 23.25
C ASP A 144 -20.84 6.20 21.92
N VAL A 145 -21.63 5.39 21.22
CA VAL A 145 -21.28 4.81 19.91
C VAL A 145 -21.22 5.86 18.81
N MET A 146 -21.84 7.05 18.99
CA MET A 146 -21.82 8.13 18.00
C MET A 146 -20.39 8.61 17.68
N VAL A 147 -19.43 8.39 18.58
CA VAL A 147 -18.02 8.73 18.37
C VAL A 147 -17.41 7.98 17.17
N PHE A 148 -17.81 6.72 16.95
CA PHE A 148 -17.38 5.96 15.77
C PHE A 148 -18.06 6.47 14.49
N GLY A 149 -19.29 6.99 14.60
CA GLY A 149 -19.96 7.69 13.51
C GLY A 149 -19.19 8.95 13.10
N ALA A 150 -18.76 9.76 14.07
CA ALA A 150 -17.92 10.93 13.84
C ALA A 150 -16.57 10.54 13.20
N ALA A 151 -15.93 9.49 13.69
CA ALA A 151 -14.71 8.92 13.09
C ALA A 151 -14.95 8.52 11.62
N GLY A 152 -16.06 7.82 11.35
CA GLY A 152 -16.46 7.41 10.02
C GLY A 152 -16.64 8.59 9.06
N ILE A 153 -17.23 9.69 9.53
CA ILE A 153 -17.36 10.94 8.75
C ILE A 153 -15.98 11.52 8.45
N ILE A 154 -15.07 11.57 9.42
CA ILE A 154 -13.70 12.06 9.22
C ILE A 154 -12.99 11.22 8.15
N TYR A 155 -12.99 9.89 8.29
CA TYR A 155 -12.39 9.01 7.29
C TYR A 155 -13.06 9.17 5.93
N LEU A 156 -14.39 9.34 5.86
CA LEU A 156 -15.12 9.53 4.60
C LEU A 156 -14.70 10.82 3.91
N VAL A 157 -14.60 11.93 4.64
CA VAL A 157 -14.18 13.23 4.10
C VAL A 157 -12.75 13.14 3.59
N VAL A 158 -11.81 12.62 4.39
CA VAL A 158 -10.40 12.55 4.00
C VAL A 158 -10.20 11.58 2.82
N ASN A 159 -10.82 10.39 2.85
CA ASN A 159 -10.77 9.47 1.71
C ASN A 159 -11.44 10.06 0.47
N GLY A 160 -12.52 10.82 0.62
CA GLY A 160 -13.20 11.52 -0.46
C GLY A 160 -12.28 12.54 -1.12
N LEU A 161 -11.60 13.38 -0.33
CA LEU A 161 -10.60 14.33 -0.82
C LEU A 161 -9.43 13.62 -1.52
N LEU A 162 -8.90 12.57 -0.92
CA LEU A 162 -7.82 11.76 -1.50
C LEU A 162 -8.23 11.15 -2.84
N THR A 163 -9.44 10.58 -2.91
CA THR A 163 -10.00 10.01 -4.15
C THR A 163 -10.17 11.09 -5.22
N LEU A 164 -10.65 12.28 -4.86
CA LEU A 164 -10.77 13.40 -5.79
C LEU A 164 -9.40 13.85 -6.32
N MET A 165 -8.40 13.97 -5.45
CA MET A 165 -7.03 14.31 -5.84
C MET A 165 -6.46 13.26 -6.82
N MET A 166 -6.63 11.98 -6.51
CA MET A 166 -6.16 10.91 -7.40
C MET A 166 -6.89 10.91 -8.75
N ARG A 167 -8.20 11.18 -8.77
CA ARG A 167 -8.95 11.37 -10.04
C ARG A 167 -8.43 12.53 -10.87
N LEU A 168 -8.02 13.63 -10.25
CA LEU A 168 -7.42 14.76 -10.97
C LEU A 168 -6.06 14.37 -11.59
N ILE A 169 -5.24 13.65 -10.82
CA ILE A 169 -3.94 13.12 -11.29
C ILE A 169 -4.16 12.14 -12.46
N GLU A 170 -5.09 11.19 -12.30
CA GLU A 170 -5.48 10.22 -13.32
C GLU A 170 -5.96 10.91 -14.59
N ARG A 171 -6.86 11.91 -14.48
CA ARG A 171 -7.36 12.66 -15.63
C ARG A 171 -6.25 13.32 -16.43
N LYS A 172 -5.23 13.89 -15.76
CA LYS A 172 -4.07 14.52 -16.40
C LYS A 172 -3.14 13.49 -17.03
N ALA A 173 -2.89 12.38 -16.34
CA ALA A 173 -2.00 11.32 -16.82
C ALA A 173 -2.57 10.54 -18.02
N LEU A 174 -3.89 10.29 -18.02
CA LEU A 174 -4.63 9.57 -19.06
C LEU A 174 -5.22 10.49 -20.13
N ALA A 175 -4.93 11.80 -20.12
CA ALA A 175 -5.37 12.72 -21.16
C ALA A 175 -4.89 12.31 -22.57
N PHE A 176 -3.80 11.54 -22.66
CA PHE A 176 -3.26 11.00 -23.90
C PHE A 176 -4.12 9.87 -24.51
N GLU A 177 -4.73 9.00 -23.70
CA GLU A 177 -5.58 7.90 -24.21
C GLU A 177 -6.92 8.41 -24.75
N ARG A 178 -7.43 9.54 -24.26
CA ARG A 178 -8.73 10.11 -24.69
C ARG A 178 -8.72 10.80 -26.06
N ARG A 179 -7.58 10.86 -26.76
CA ARG A 179 -7.44 11.50 -28.07
C ARG A 179 -7.55 10.53 -29.26
N ASN A 180 -7.80 9.24 -29.01
CA ASN A 180 -8.16 8.23 -30.00
C ASN A 180 -9.61 7.80 -29.82
#